data_AF-A0A935T3E3-F1
#
_entry.id   AF-A0A935T3E3-F1
#
_cell.length_a   1.000
_cell.length_b   1.000
_cell.length_c   1.000
_cell.angle_alpha   90.00
_cell.angle_beta   90.00
_cell.angle_gamma   90.00
#
_symmetry.space_group_name_H-M   'P 1'
#
loop_
_entity.id
_entity.type
_entity.pdbx_description
1 polymer ?
#
loop_
_entity_poly.entity_id
_entity_poly.type
_entity_poly.pdbx_seq_one_letter_code
_entity_poly.pdbx_strand_id
1 'polypeptide(L)'
;MEPSWAMAFWTLLSFTLILMSVAARLQALTAQDRLIRLEEKLRYREVLSPELAARFNELRTGQVIALRFASDAELGGLVERTLKGEFAKPNEIKKAIRIGGVIICGFEL
;
A
#
# COMPACT_ATOMS: atom_id res chain seq x y z
N MET A 1 29.21 -33.26 19.43
CA MET A 1 29.27 -32.41 18.21
C MET A 1 29.95 -31.15 18.68
N GLU A 2 31.28 -31.12 18.60
CA GLU A 2 32.05 -30.03 19.21
C GLU A 2 31.79 -28.73 18.44
N PRO A 3 31.50 -27.60 19.12
CA PRO A 3 31.28 -26.33 18.46
C PRO A 3 32.57 -25.90 17.73
N SER A 4 32.58 -26.07 16.41
CA SER A 4 33.67 -25.59 15.55
C SER A 4 33.41 -24.12 15.18
N TRP A 5 34.47 -23.32 15.14
CA TRP A 5 34.43 -21.93 14.70
C TRP A 5 33.82 -21.76 13.29
N ALA A 6 33.96 -22.79 12.44
CA ALA A 6 33.33 -22.84 11.14
C ALA A 6 31.79 -22.84 11.23
N MET A 7 31.20 -23.63 12.13
CA MET A 7 29.73 -23.65 12.32
C MET A 7 29.20 -22.30 12.80
N ALA A 8 29.93 -21.62 13.68
CA ALA A 8 29.59 -20.27 14.12
C ALA A 8 29.61 -19.28 12.95
N PHE A 9 30.64 -19.36 12.08
CA PHE A 9 30.74 -18.52 10.88
C PHE A 9 29.59 -18.75 9.90
N TRP A 10 29.27 -20.00 9.56
CA TRP A 10 28.18 -20.33 8.64
C TRP A 10 26.81 -19.91 9.16
N THR A 11 26.61 -20.03 10.49
CA THR A 11 25.38 -19.58 11.15
C THR A 11 25.26 -18.06 11.06
N LEU A 12 26.33 -17.32 11.41
CA LEU A 12 26.35 -15.87 11.32
C LEU A 12 26.10 -15.39 9.89
N LEU A 13 26.77 -15.99 8.90
CA LEU A 13 26.60 -15.66 7.49
C LEU A 13 25.14 -15.86 7.04
N SER A 14 24.51 -16.98 7.42
CA SER A 14 23.11 -17.25 7.09
C SER A 14 22.18 -16.19 7.68
N PHE A 15 22.38 -15.81 8.95
CA PHE A 15 21.60 -14.73 9.57
C PHE A 15 21.81 -13.39 8.87
N THR A 16 23.06 -13.04 8.53
CA THR A 16 23.36 -11.80 7.80
C THR A 16 22.67 -11.76 6.43
N LEU A 17 22.70 -12.85 5.68
CA LEU A 17 22.02 -12.92 4.37
C LEU A 17 20.50 -12.79 4.49
N ILE A 18 19.89 -13.39 5.52
CA ILE A 18 18.45 -13.24 5.79
C ILE A 18 18.13 -11.77 6.11
N LEU A 19 18.89 -11.14 7.00
CA LEU A 19 18.68 -9.74 7.37
C LEU A 19 18.86 -8.81 6.17
N MET A 20 19.88 -9.06 5.32
CA MET A 20 20.12 -8.29 4.10
C MET A 20 18.96 -8.42 3.11
N SER A 21 18.44 -9.64 2.92
CA SER A 21 17.28 -9.89 2.05
C SER A 21 16.02 -9.16 2.54
N VAL A 22 15.74 -9.22 3.86
CA VAL A 22 14.61 -8.51 4.47
C VAL A 22 14.78 -6.99 4.33
N ALA A 23 15.96 -6.46 4.62
CA ALA A 23 16.24 -5.03 4.47
C ALA A 23 16.05 -4.56 3.02
N ALA A 24 16.56 -5.31 2.04
CA ALA A 24 16.37 -5.00 0.62
C ALA A 24 14.89 -4.96 0.23
N ARG A 25 14.08 -5.91 0.72
CA ARG A 25 12.62 -5.91 0.49
C ARG A 25 11.92 -4.70 1.11
N LEU A 26 12.26 -4.33 2.33
CA LEU A 26 11.66 -3.17 3.01
C LEU A 26 11.99 -1.86 2.29
N GLN A 27 13.22 -1.70 1.80
CA GLN A 27 13.62 -0.52 1.01
C GLN A 27 12.83 -0.46 -0.31
N ALA A 28 12.70 -1.60 -1.00
CA ALA A 28 11.93 -1.67 -2.24
C ALA A 28 10.44 -1.39 -2.04
N LEU A 29 9.81 -1.90 -0.98
CA LEU A 29 8.41 -1.61 -0.65
C LEU A 29 8.20 -0.12 -0.31
N THR A 30 9.11 0.47 0.47
CA THR A 30 9.04 1.89 0.81
C THR A 30 9.16 2.78 -0.41
N ALA A 31 10.05 2.44 -1.35
CA ALA A 31 10.17 3.16 -2.62
C ALA A 31 8.91 3.01 -3.48
N GLN A 32 8.33 1.80 -3.53
CA GLN A 32 7.08 1.53 -4.24
C GLN A 32 5.91 2.33 -3.66
N ASP A 33 5.73 2.36 -2.34
CA ASP A 33 4.63 3.10 -1.70
C ASP A 33 4.69 4.61 -2.02
N ARG A 34 5.90 5.17 -2.11
CA ARG A 34 6.11 6.56 -2.51
C ARG A 34 5.73 6.79 -3.97
N LEU A 35 6.11 5.88 -4.87
CA LEU A 35 5.75 5.94 -6.28
C LEU A 35 4.23 5.82 -6.49
N ILE A 36 3.59 4.84 -5.86
CA ILE A 36 2.12 4.65 -5.92
C ILE A 36 1.42 5.92 -5.45
N ARG A 37 1.88 6.55 -4.37
CA ARG A 37 1.29 7.80 -3.87
C ARG A 37 1.44 8.96 -4.84
N LEU A 38 2.54 9.02 -5.61
CA LEU A 38 2.74 10.04 -6.63
C LEU A 38 1.87 9.78 -7.87
N GLU A 39 1.81 8.54 -8.34
CA GLU A 39 0.97 8.13 -9.47
C GLU A 39 -0.51 8.41 -9.18
N GLU A 40 -1.03 7.97 -8.03
CA GLU A 40 -2.42 8.23 -7.67
C GLU A 40 -2.68 9.73 -7.45
N LYS A 41 -1.72 10.50 -6.94
CA LYS A 41 -1.85 11.96 -6.84
C LYS A 41 -1.98 12.62 -8.22
N LEU A 42 -1.30 12.11 -9.24
CA LEU A 42 -1.44 12.58 -10.62
C LEU A 42 -2.80 12.19 -11.18
N ARG A 43 -3.19 10.92 -11.08
CA ARG A 43 -4.52 10.44 -11.50
C ARG A 43 -5.65 11.24 -10.85
N TYR A 44 -5.54 11.56 -9.56
CA TYR A 44 -6.58 12.30 -8.85
C TYR A 44 -6.68 13.75 -9.35
N ARG A 45 -5.59 14.36 -9.80
CA ARG A 45 -5.66 15.71 -10.38
C ARG A 45 -6.37 15.73 -11.73
N GLU A 46 -6.35 14.62 -12.46
CA GLU A 46 -7.01 14.49 -13.77
C GLU A 46 -8.48 14.10 -13.64
N VAL A 47 -8.80 13.22 -12.68
CA VAL A 47 -10.14 12.64 -12.53
C VAL A 47 -11.02 13.39 -11.52
N LEU A 48 -10.44 13.92 -10.43
CA LEU A 48 -11.19 14.59 -9.37
C LEU A 48 -11.28 16.11 -9.55
N SER A 49 -12.29 16.71 -8.91
CA SER A 49 -12.36 18.15 -8.76
C SER A 49 -11.14 18.68 -7.99
N PRO A 50 -10.67 19.92 -8.29
CA PRO A 50 -9.47 20.49 -7.67
C PRO A 50 -9.57 20.59 -6.13
N GLU A 51 -10.79 20.77 -5.60
CA GLU A 51 -11.04 20.77 -4.15
C GLU A 51 -10.80 19.40 -3.50
N LEU A 52 -11.30 18.32 -4.11
CA LEU A 52 -11.08 16.97 -3.61
C LEU A 52 -9.61 16.52 -3.78
N ALA A 53 -8.97 16.91 -4.89
CA ALA A 53 -7.57 16.63 -5.14
C ALA A 53 -6.64 17.35 -4.13
N ALA A 54 -7.00 18.54 -3.67
CA ALA A 54 -6.25 19.26 -2.63
C ALA A 54 -6.27 18.51 -1.28
N ARG A 55 -7.38 17.82 -0.97
CA ARG A 55 -7.56 17.03 0.25
C ARG A 55 -6.92 15.63 0.18
N PHE A 56 -6.21 15.30 -0.89
CA PHE A 56 -5.47 14.03 -1.02
C PHE A 56 -4.54 13.74 0.16
N ASN A 57 -3.94 14.78 0.75
CA ASN A 57 -3.01 14.61 1.88
C ASN A 57 -3.69 14.10 3.16
N GLU A 58 -5.02 14.20 3.27
CA GLU A 58 -5.80 13.66 4.39
C GLU A 58 -5.99 12.14 4.29
N LEU A 59 -5.80 11.56 3.10
CA LEU A 59 -5.93 10.12 2.88
C LEU A 59 -4.68 9.38 3.35
N ARG A 60 -4.90 8.31 4.13
CA ARG A 60 -3.84 7.40 4.56
C ARG A 60 -3.37 6.54 3.38
N THR A 61 -2.10 6.13 3.35
CA THR A 61 -1.53 5.33 2.26
C THR A 61 -2.35 4.06 1.97
N GLY A 62 -2.80 3.35 3.00
CA GLY A 62 -3.66 2.18 2.82
C GLY A 62 -5.01 2.48 2.17
N GLN A 63 -5.60 3.66 2.42
CA GLN A 63 -6.85 4.09 1.78
C GLN A 63 -6.61 4.45 0.31
N VAL A 64 -5.50 5.12 0.00
CA VAL A 64 -5.09 5.42 -1.39
C VAL A 64 -4.89 4.12 -2.18
N ILE A 65 -4.19 3.13 -1.60
CA ILE A 65 -3.99 1.81 -2.23
C ILE A 65 -5.33 1.09 -2.48
N ALA A 66 -6.29 1.20 -1.56
CA ALA A 66 -7.62 0.62 -1.74
C ALA A 66 -8.41 1.32 -2.87
N LEU A 67 -8.35 2.65 -2.92
CA LEU A 67 -9.03 3.46 -3.94
C LEU A 67 -8.45 3.27 -5.33
N ARG A 68 -7.18 2.84 -5.46
CA ARG A 68 -6.56 2.51 -6.75
C ARG A 68 -7.39 1.53 -7.58
N PHE A 69 -8.13 0.63 -6.93
CA PHE A 69 -8.97 -0.39 -7.59
C PHE A 69 -10.34 0.12 -8.03
N ALA A 70 -10.73 1.33 -7.63
CA ALA A 70 -11.98 1.94 -8.05
C ALA A 70 -11.87 2.42 -9.50
N SER A 71 -12.97 2.36 -10.25
CA SER A 71 -13.06 2.97 -11.57
C SER A 71 -13.07 4.50 -11.48
N ASP A 72 -12.56 5.19 -12.50
CA ASP A 72 -12.50 6.66 -12.53
C ASP A 72 -13.89 7.31 -12.38
N ALA A 73 -14.95 6.64 -12.85
CA ALA A 73 -16.33 7.13 -12.74
C ALA A 73 -16.88 7.12 -11.30
N GLU A 74 -16.44 6.19 -10.44
CA GLU A 74 -16.90 6.07 -9.04
C GLU A 74 -15.88 6.63 -8.02
N LEU A 75 -14.65 6.90 -8.47
CA LEU A 75 -13.54 7.36 -7.64
C LEU A 75 -13.87 8.64 -6.87
N GLY A 76 -14.46 9.65 -7.54
CA GLY A 76 -14.81 10.92 -6.90
C GLY A 76 -15.77 10.74 -5.72
N GLY A 77 -16.82 9.92 -5.90
CA GLY A 77 -17.78 9.62 -4.84
C GLY A 77 -17.17 8.82 -3.69
N LEU A 78 -16.30 7.84 -3.98
CA LEU A 78 -15.62 7.06 -2.95
C LEU A 78 -14.62 7.89 -2.14
N VAL A 79 -13.90 8.82 -2.79
CA VAL A 79 -12.97 9.74 -2.11
C VAL A 79 -13.74 10.66 -1.17
N GLU A 80 -14.85 11.24 -1.62
CA GLU A 80 -15.67 12.12 -0.77
C GLU A 80 -16.19 11.39 0.47
N ARG A 81 -16.70 10.17 0.31
CA ARG A 81 -17.16 9.32 1.42
C ARG A 81 -16.02 8.94 2.37
N THR A 82 -14.84 8.69 1.83
CA THR A 82 -13.63 8.41 2.63
C THR A 82 -13.22 9.63 3.45
N LEU A 83 -13.25 10.84 2.86
CA LEU A 83 -12.94 12.10 3.54
C LEU A 83 -14.01 12.48 4.58
N LYS A 84 -15.26 12.06 4.38
CA LYS A 84 -16.34 12.19 5.38
C LYS A 84 -16.18 11.23 6.57
N GLY A 85 -15.23 10.30 6.50
CA GLY A 85 -14.98 9.34 7.57
C GLY A 85 -15.89 8.11 7.54
N GLU A 86 -16.57 7.83 6.42
CA GLU A 86 -17.43 6.63 6.30
C GLU A 86 -16.64 5.32 6.36
N PHE A 87 -15.33 5.34 6.07
CA PHE A 87 -14.48 4.15 6.06
C PHE A 87 -13.29 4.30 6.99
N ALA A 88 -13.29 3.52 8.07
CA ALA A 88 -12.20 3.50 9.04
C ALA A 88 -11.01 2.68 8.52
N LYS A 89 -11.28 1.65 7.71
CA LYS A 89 -10.28 0.68 7.23
C LYS A 89 -10.24 0.60 5.69
N PRO A 90 -9.05 0.37 5.09
CA PRO A 90 -8.92 0.14 3.65
C PRO A 90 -9.80 -0.99 3.09
N ASN A 91 -10.06 -2.02 3.91
CA ASN A 91 -10.87 -3.16 3.51
C ASN A 91 -12.35 -2.79 3.31
N GLU A 92 -12.86 -1.78 4.01
CA GLU A 92 -14.24 -1.31 3.86
C GLU A 92 -14.39 -0.55 2.53
N ILE A 93 -13.39 0.24 2.16
CA ILE A 93 -13.33 0.92 0.86
C ILE A 93 -13.37 -0.11 -0.27
N LYS A 94 -12.54 -1.17 -0.18
CA LYS A 94 -12.53 -2.24 -1.18
C LYS A 94 -13.90 -2.92 -1.33
N LYS A 95 -14.64 -3.11 -0.22
CA LYS A 95 -16.00 -3.68 -0.23
C LYS A 95 -17.04 -2.75 -0.85
N ALA A 96 -16.81 -1.44 -0.84
CA ALA A 96 -17.74 -0.45 -1.36
C ALA A 96 -17.63 -0.24 -2.89
N ILE A 97 -16.56 -0.73 -3.52
CA ILE A 97 -16.32 -0.64 -4.97
C ILE A 97 -17.29 -1.56 -5.70
N ARG A 98 -18.04 -1.02 -6.68
CA ARG A 98 -19.15 -1.74 -7.33
C ARG A 98 -18.73 -2.43 -8.63
N ILE A 99 -17.72 -1.91 -9.33
CA ILE A 99 -17.35 -2.35 -10.69
C ILE A 99 -16.29 -3.47 -10.69
N GLY A 100 -15.72 -3.81 -9.55
CA GLY A 100 -14.80 -4.93 -9.42
C GLY A 100 -15.17 -5.78 -8.22
N GLY A 101 -15.83 -6.91 -8.46
CA GLY A 101 -15.86 -8.04 -7.53
C GLY A 101 -14.48 -8.65 -7.37
N VAL A 102 -13.49 -7.87 -6.90
CA VAL A 102 -12.11 -8.32 -6.80
C VAL A 102 -11.90 -8.91 -5.42
N ILE A 103 -11.79 -10.24 -5.47
CA ILE A 103 -11.24 -11.17 -4.50
C ILE A 103 -9.81 -10.73 -4.12
N ILE A 104 -9.64 -9.63 -3.38
CA ILE A 104 -8.34 -9.21 -2.80
C ILE A 104 -8.43 -9.22 -1.27
N CYS A 105 -9.06 -10.26 -0.74
CA CYS A 105 -9.09 -10.56 0.69
C CYS A 105 -7.75 -11.11 1.22
N GLY A 106 -6.65 -11.08 0.44
CA GLY A 106 -5.43 -11.84 0.73
C GLY A 106 -4.12 -11.12 0.46
N PHE A 107 -3.99 -9.85 0.90
CA PHE A 107 -2.67 -9.23 1.04
C PHE A 107 -2.62 -8.43 2.34
N GLU A 108 -2.83 -9.13 3.46
CA GLU A 108 -2.15 -8.78 4.70
C GLU A 108 -0.75 -9.40 4.59
N LEU A 109 0.26 -8.55 4.66
CA LEU A 109 1.63 -8.94 4.99
C LEU A 109 1.75 -8.98 6.51
#